data_AF-A0A2M9Y6E6-F1
#
_entry.id   AF-A0A2M9Y6E6-F1
#
_cell.length_a   1.000
_cell.length_b   1.000
_cell.length_c   1.000
_cell.angle_alpha   90.00
_cell.angle_beta   90.00
_cell.angle_gamma   90.00
#
_symmetry.space_group_name_H-M   'P 1'
#
loop_
_entity.id
_entity.type
_entity.pdbx_description
1 polymer ?
#
loop_
_entity_poly.entity_id
_entity_poly.type
_entity_poly.pdbx_seq_one_letter_code
_entity_poly.pdbx_strand_id
1 'polypeptide(L)'
;MKKILLKYRHGFLLIFPLLLVIFSYREADTRFSHDLNRFFEKADHSKEEAVIFTYLTEEETTEFSVRRRKELSRAIVRFSQKLQFPDGTLLGGYPPNSSLFLLAWAKTKSEFRNTNAGGYGILGLSELFVREFELSSGTKINRDYDIQNDSIQLKMVILKLKEFLAEGKSVKEAYSKLYGNNISAKEWDTLETNYKKIYEFVTSGSKP
;
A
#
# COMPACT_ATOMS: atom_id res chain seq x y z
N MET A 1 -61.30 -4.86 -37.67
CA MET A 1 -59.93 -4.84 -37.12
C MET A 1 -59.79 -3.75 -36.06
N LYS A 2 -60.15 -4.01 -34.78
CA LYS A 2 -60.07 -3.03 -33.67
C LYS A 2 -59.82 -3.66 -32.29
N LYS A 3 -59.05 -4.76 -32.20
CA LYS A 3 -58.80 -5.45 -30.91
C LYS A 3 -57.34 -5.78 -30.58
N ILE A 4 -56.39 -5.50 -31.47
CA ILE A 4 -54.96 -5.84 -31.24
C ILE A 4 -54.19 -4.68 -30.59
N LEU A 5 -54.65 -3.43 -30.75
CA LEU A 5 -53.92 -2.25 -30.25
C LEU A 5 -54.00 -2.07 -28.71
N LEU A 6 -54.98 -2.67 -28.03
CA LEU A 6 -55.12 -2.50 -26.58
C LEU A 6 -54.23 -3.45 -25.75
N LYS A 7 -53.69 -4.52 -26.35
CA LYS A 7 -52.89 -5.53 -25.62
C LYS A 7 -51.46 -5.08 -25.29
N TYR A 8 -50.98 -4.04 -25.98
CA TYR A 8 -49.62 -3.51 -25.79
C TYR A 8 -49.54 -2.24 -24.94
N ARG A 9 -50.68 -1.68 -24.52
CA ARG A 9 -50.73 -0.43 -23.74
C ARG A 9 -50.14 -0.57 -22.31
N HIS A 10 -50.16 -1.78 -21.74
CA HIS A 10 -49.69 -2.03 -20.37
C HIS A 10 -48.27 -2.63 -20.32
N GLY A 11 -47.80 -3.24 -21.41
CA GLY A 11 -46.43 -3.78 -21.48
C GLY A 11 -45.37 -2.68 -21.49
N PHE A 12 -45.64 -1.57 -22.19
CA PHE A 12 -44.73 -0.42 -22.24
C PHE A 12 -44.58 0.30 -20.89
N LEU A 13 -45.64 0.27 -20.07
CA LEU A 13 -45.68 0.89 -18.75
C LEU A 13 -44.74 0.22 -17.74
N LEU A 14 -44.39 -1.06 -17.94
CA LEU A 14 -43.41 -1.78 -17.11
C LEU A 14 -41.98 -1.73 -17.67
N ILE A 15 -41.82 -1.45 -18.96
CA ILE A 15 -40.49 -1.31 -19.58
C ILE A 15 -39.79 -0.05 -19.06
N PHE A 16 -40.53 1.05 -18.87
CA PHE A 16 -39.93 2.32 -18.45
C PHE A 16 -39.36 2.29 -17.01
N PRO A 17 -40.06 1.77 -15.98
CA PRO A 17 -39.49 1.57 -14.65
C PRO A 17 -38.32 0.58 -14.65
N LEU A 18 -38.41 -0.51 -15.43
CA LEU A 18 -37.36 -1.51 -15.51
C LEU A 18 -36.09 -0.94 -16.15
N LEU A 19 -36.24 -0.16 -17.23
CA LEU A 19 -35.13 0.57 -17.83
C LEU A 19 -34.56 1.60 -16.87
N LEU A 20 -35.39 2.33 -16.11
CA LEU A 20 -34.90 3.25 -15.08
C LEU A 20 -34.09 2.53 -14.01
N VAL A 21 -34.51 1.34 -13.55
CA VAL A 21 -33.74 0.53 -12.58
C VAL A 21 -32.44 0.03 -13.18
N ILE A 22 -32.43 -0.43 -14.44
CA ILE A 22 -31.22 -0.89 -15.12
C ILE A 22 -30.26 0.27 -15.40
N PHE A 23 -30.78 1.43 -15.83
CA PHE A 23 -29.99 2.64 -16.05
C PHE A 23 -29.51 3.21 -14.72
N SER A 24 -30.30 3.21 -13.63
CA SER A 24 -29.83 3.65 -12.33
C SER A 24 -28.82 2.68 -11.72
N TYR A 25 -28.96 1.37 -11.95
CA TYR A 25 -27.97 0.38 -11.52
C TYR A 25 -26.67 0.53 -12.32
N ARG A 26 -26.75 0.68 -13.64
CA ARG A 26 -25.59 1.00 -14.48
C ARG A 26 -24.99 2.36 -14.15
N GLU A 27 -25.79 3.37 -13.88
CA GLU A 27 -25.33 4.72 -13.59
C GLU A 27 -24.77 4.83 -12.17
N ALA A 28 -25.28 4.05 -11.22
CA ALA A 28 -24.67 3.86 -9.90
C ALA A 28 -23.35 3.10 -10.02
N ASP A 29 -23.29 1.99 -10.77
CA ASP A 29 -22.02 1.29 -11.03
C ASP A 29 -21.03 2.18 -11.79
N THR A 30 -21.48 2.98 -12.76
CA THR A 30 -20.61 3.90 -13.48
C THR A 30 -20.26 5.14 -12.68
N ARG A 31 -21.12 5.73 -11.85
CA ARG A 31 -20.73 6.87 -11.00
C ARG A 31 -19.83 6.43 -9.85
N PHE A 32 -20.09 5.28 -9.23
CA PHE A 32 -19.21 4.72 -8.20
C PHE A 32 -17.86 4.29 -8.79
N SER A 33 -17.83 3.69 -9.98
CA SER A 33 -16.57 3.32 -10.65
C SER A 33 -15.88 4.49 -11.35
N HIS A 34 -16.59 5.51 -11.84
CA HIS A 34 -16.01 6.67 -12.49
C HIS A 34 -15.51 7.69 -11.46
N ASP A 35 -16.14 7.81 -10.28
CA ASP A 35 -15.58 8.57 -9.15
C ASP A 35 -14.41 7.83 -8.50
N LEU A 36 -14.46 6.49 -8.32
CA LEU A 36 -13.29 5.72 -7.86
C LEU A 36 -12.13 5.72 -8.88
N ASN A 37 -12.40 5.62 -10.19
CA ASN A 37 -11.37 5.72 -11.22
C ASN A 37 -10.82 7.14 -11.39
N ARG A 38 -11.54 8.19 -10.96
CA ARG A 38 -11.02 9.57 -10.94
C ARG A 38 -10.11 9.83 -9.73
N PHE A 39 -10.17 9.00 -8.68
CA PHE A 39 -9.23 9.00 -7.56
C PHE A 39 -7.98 8.13 -7.78
N PHE A 40 -8.00 7.25 -8.78
CA PHE A 40 -6.83 6.47 -9.20
C PHE A 40 -6.46 6.84 -10.63
N GLU A 41 -5.66 7.89 -10.79
CA GLU A 41 -4.93 8.11 -12.05
C GLU A 41 -4.14 6.83 -12.38
N LYS A 42 -4.66 6.05 -13.32
CA LYS A 42 -4.04 4.84 -13.88
C LYS A 42 -2.86 5.20 -14.80
N ALA A 43 -2.01 6.13 -14.39
CA ALA A 43 -0.76 6.41 -15.07
C ALA A 43 0.38 5.95 -14.15
N ASP A 44 1.10 4.92 -14.58
CA ASP A 44 2.38 4.40 -14.04
C ASP A 44 2.40 3.53 -12.77
N HIS A 45 1.32 3.38 -11.99
CA HIS A 45 1.33 2.44 -10.84
C HIS A 45 1.64 0.98 -11.23
N SER A 46 1.16 0.54 -12.39
CA SER A 46 1.45 -0.82 -12.89
C SER A 46 2.92 -1.01 -13.25
N LYS A 47 3.62 0.07 -13.67
CA LYS A 47 5.05 0.01 -13.98
C LYS A 47 5.87 -0.02 -12.71
N GLU A 48 5.53 0.80 -11.73
CA GLU A 48 6.19 0.80 -10.43
C GLU A 48 6.01 -0.53 -9.69
N GLU A 49 4.79 -1.10 -9.73
CA GLU A 49 4.53 -2.45 -9.22
C GLU A 49 5.40 -3.50 -9.92
N ALA A 50 5.53 -3.41 -11.25
CA ALA A 50 6.35 -4.32 -12.04
C ALA A 50 7.83 -4.20 -11.66
N VAL A 51 8.38 -2.99 -11.54
CA VAL A 51 9.76 -2.75 -11.14
C VAL A 51 10.05 -3.35 -9.75
N ILE A 52 9.17 -3.12 -8.76
CA ILE A 52 9.35 -3.69 -7.42
C ILE A 52 9.24 -5.22 -7.47
N PHE A 53 8.31 -5.76 -8.25
CA PHE A 53 8.17 -7.20 -8.41
C PHE A 53 9.41 -7.84 -9.06
N THR A 54 9.96 -7.21 -10.09
CA THR A 54 11.20 -7.62 -10.75
C THR A 54 12.36 -7.59 -9.76
N TYR A 55 12.53 -6.49 -9.02
CA TYR A 55 13.57 -6.39 -7.99
C TYR A 55 13.48 -7.53 -6.95
N LEU A 56 12.28 -7.81 -6.45
CA LEU A 56 12.05 -8.90 -5.49
C LEU A 56 12.25 -10.31 -6.08
N THR A 57 12.27 -10.44 -7.41
CA THR A 57 12.38 -11.73 -8.11
C THR A 57 13.79 -11.99 -8.63
N GLU A 58 14.47 -10.95 -9.11
CA GLU A 58 15.73 -11.07 -9.84
C GLU A 58 16.94 -10.68 -8.98
N GLU A 59 16.82 -9.68 -8.10
CA GLU A 59 17.98 -9.16 -7.34
C GLU A 59 18.01 -9.51 -5.86
N GLU A 60 16.88 -9.92 -5.30
CA GLU A 60 16.80 -10.25 -3.88
C GLU A 60 16.54 -11.73 -3.68
N THR A 61 17.26 -12.31 -2.71
CA THR A 61 17.00 -13.67 -2.23
C THR A 61 15.80 -13.63 -1.28
N THR A 62 14.60 -13.86 -1.82
CA THR A 62 13.35 -13.87 -1.04
C THR A 62 12.86 -15.29 -0.78
N GLU A 63 12.33 -15.54 0.42
CA GLU A 63 11.62 -16.79 0.74
C GLU A 63 10.14 -16.74 0.33
N PHE A 64 9.72 -15.63 -0.27
CA PHE A 64 8.33 -15.36 -0.59
C PHE A 64 7.89 -16.17 -1.81
N SER A 65 6.62 -16.58 -1.81
CA SER A 65 6.00 -17.10 -3.02
C SER A 65 5.83 -15.99 -4.06
N VAL A 66 5.70 -16.36 -5.34
CA VAL A 66 5.39 -15.44 -6.44
C VAL A 66 4.15 -14.59 -6.11
N ARG A 67 3.13 -15.22 -5.51
CA ARG A 67 1.91 -14.56 -5.09
C ARG A 67 2.18 -13.51 -4.01
N ARG A 68 2.93 -13.86 -2.96
CA ARG A 68 3.26 -12.94 -1.87
C ARG A 68 4.09 -11.76 -2.37
N ARG A 69 5.08 -11.98 -3.25
CA ARG A 69 5.83 -10.89 -3.90
C ARG A 69 4.91 -9.91 -4.61
N LYS A 70 3.96 -10.43 -5.41
CA LYS A 70 2.98 -9.59 -6.14
C LYS A 70 2.06 -8.81 -5.20
N GLU A 71 1.59 -9.43 -4.13
CA GLU A 71 0.76 -8.79 -3.11
C GLU A 71 1.53 -7.70 -2.37
N LEU A 72 2.80 -7.95 -2.01
CA LEU A 72 3.69 -6.97 -1.40
C LEU A 72 3.97 -5.78 -2.31
N SER A 73 4.33 -6.02 -3.59
CA SER A 73 4.57 -4.94 -4.58
C SER A 73 3.35 -4.02 -4.70
N ARG A 74 2.16 -4.61 -4.82
CA ARG A 74 0.89 -3.87 -4.86
C ARG A 74 0.64 -3.07 -3.58
N ALA A 75 0.88 -3.68 -2.42
CA ALA A 75 0.68 -3.01 -1.15
C ALA A 75 1.63 -1.81 -1.03
N ILE A 76 2.91 -1.99 -1.33
CA ILE A 76 3.91 -0.91 -1.30
C ILE A 76 3.48 0.27 -2.17
N VAL A 77 3.17 0.04 -3.45
CA VAL A 77 2.78 1.13 -4.38
C VAL A 77 1.48 1.80 -3.94
N ARG A 78 0.49 1.03 -3.51
CA ARG A 78 -0.78 1.60 -3.04
C ARG A 78 -0.60 2.51 -1.83
N PHE A 79 0.28 2.12 -0.92
CA PHE A 79 0.47 2.81 0.35
C PHE A 79 1.50 3.93 0.26
N SER A 80 2.47 3.84 -0.63
CA SER A 80 3.46 4.89 -0.90
C SER A 80 2.81 6.17 -1.42
N GLN A 81 1.75 6.08 -2.22
CA GLN A 81 0.96 7.24 -2.68
C GLN A 81 0.45 8.12 -1.53
N LYS A 82 0.24 7.52 -0.37
CA LYS A 82 -0.22 8.24 0.81
C LYS A 82 0.94 8.89 1.54
N LEU A 83 2.17 8.41 1.38
CA LEU A 83 3.33 8.92 2.09
C LEU A 83 3.98 10.05 1.30
N GLN A 84 3.99 11.24 1.89
CA GLN A 84 4.73 12.39 1.39
C GLN A 84 5.83 12.72 2.40
N PHE A 85 7.04 12.94 1.89
CA PHE A 85 8.16 13.36 2.72
C PHE A 85 8.25 14.89 2.77
N PRO A 86 8.76 15.45 3.88
CA PRO A 86 9.07 16.88 3.95
C PRO A 86 10.05 17.31 2.84
N ASP A 87 9.94 18.56 2.38
CA ASP A 87 10.84 19.11 1.37
C ASP A 87 12.31 19.06 1.81
N GLY A 88 13.20 18.77 0.86
CA GLY A 88 14.65 18.68 1.12
C GLY A 88 15.10 17.41 1.85
N THR A 89 14.19 16.48 2.17
CA THR A 89 14.56 15.15 2.69
C THR A 89 15.48 14.43 1.70
N LEU A 90 16.57 13.85 2.18
CA LEU A 90 17.41 12.93 1.41
C LEU A 90 17.50 11.59 2.13
N LEU A 91 17.47 10.50 1.36
CA LEU A 91 17.60 9.13 1.87
C LEU A 91 18.85 8.51 1.23
N GLY A 92 19.89 8.25 2.04
CA GLY A 92 21.16 7.73 1.54
C GLY A 92 21.83 8.64 0.49
N GLY A 93 21.53 9.95 0.52
CA GLY A 93 22.03 10.95 -0.43
C GLY A 93 21.20 11.14 -1.70
N TYR A 94 20.09 10.40 -1.87
CA TYR A 94 19.21 10.51 -3.05
C TYR A 94 17.88 11.19 -2.72
N PRO A 95 17.19 11.75 -3.73
CA PRO A 95 15.81 12.20 -3.60
C PRO A 95 14.91 11.08 -3.06
N PRO A 96 13.94 11.39 -2.20
CA PRO A 96 13.15 10.38 -1.54
C PRO A 96 12.03 9.88 -2.47
N ASN A 97 11.95 8.57 -2.65
CA ASN A 97 10.85 7.88 -3.31
C ASN A 97 10.13 7.01 -2.27
N SER A 98 8.85 7.28 -2.06
CA SER A 98 8.03 6.61 -1.04
C SER A 98 7.93 5.10 -1.23
N SER A 99 7.83 4.61 -2.47
CA SER A 99 7.72 3.18 -2.73
C SER A 99 9.03 2.46 -2.45
N LEU A 100 10.15 3.03 -2.92
CA LEU A 100 11.48 2.47 -2.67
C LEU A 100 11.84 2.53 -1.19
N PHE A 101 11.43 3.58 -0.47
CA PHE A 101 11.58 3.67 0.98
C PHE A 101 10.83 2.56 1.72
N LEU A 102 9.55 2.32 1.39
CA LEU A 102 8.77 1.25 2.01
C LEU A 102 9.35 -0.14 1.70
N LEU A 103 9.89 -0.33 0.49
CA LEU A 103 10.59 -1.55 0.13
C LEU A 103 11.90 -1.74 0.90
N ALA A 104 12.71 -0.68 1.00
CA ALA A 104 13.95 -0.67 1.78
C ALA A 104 13.68 -0.95 3.26
N TRP A 105 12.60 -0.37 3.80
CA TRP A 105 12.16 -0.61 5.17
C TRP A 105 11.80 -2.08 5.39
N ALA A 106 10.97 -2.66 4.52
CA ALA A 106 10.62 -4.08 4.58
C ALA A 106 11.87 -4.98 4.49
N LYS A 107 12.84 -4.63 3.62
CA LYS A 107 14.13 -5.34 3.53
C LYS A 107 14.90 -5.24 4.83
N THR A 108 15.05 -4.04 5.40
CA THR A 108 15.79 -3.83 6.65
C THR A 108 15.20 -4.61 7.81
N LYS A 109 13.87 -4.72 7.87
CA LYS A 109 13.20 -5.35 9.01
C LYS A 109 13.08 -6.86 8.94
N SER A 110 12.94 -7.44 7.75
CA SER A 110 12.66 -8.88 7.60
C SER A 110 13.67 -9.61 6.73
N GLU A 111 14.55 -8.88 6.05
CA GLU A 111 15.38 -9.39 4.95
C GLU A 111 14.60 -10.14 3.86
N PHE A 112 13.27 -9.98 3.81
CA PHE A 112 12.33 -10.74 2.99
C PHE A 112 12.25 -12.24 3.32
N ARG A 113 12.43 -12.59 4.60
CA ARG A 113 12.20 -13.93 5.15
C ARG A 113 10.77 -14.09 5.66
N ASN A 114 10.26 -15.33 5.66
CA ASN A 114 8.89 -15.61 6.11
C ASN A 114 8.74 -15.49 7.64
N THR A 115 9.80 -15.83 8.38
CA THR A 115 9.85 -15.71 9.85
C THR A 115 10.72 -14.52 10.22
N ASN A 116 10.17 -13.60 11.01
CA ASN A 116 10.90 -12.45 11.52
C ASN A 116 11.10 -12.60 13.03
N ALA A 117 12.36 -12.59 13.49
CA ALA A 117 12.67 -12.68 14.91
C ALA A 117 12.35 -11.37 15.66
N GLY A 118 12.22 -10.25 14.94
CA GLY A 118 12.08 -8.91 15.52
C GLY A 118 10.65 -8.44 15.79
N GLY A 119 9.62 -9.25 15.52
CA GLY A 119 8.22 -8.88 15.73
C GLY A 119 7.29 -9.44 14.66
N TYR A 120 6.11 -8.81 14.52
CA TYR A 120 5.08 -9.28 13.61
C TYR A 120 5.31 -8.82 12.17
N GLY A 121 5.16 -9.78 11.25
CA GLY A 121 5.12 -9.53 9.81
C GLY A 121 6.42 -9.00 9.20
N ILE A 122 6.29 -8.44 7.99
CA ILE A 122 7.42 -7.99 7.17
C ILE A 122 8.10 -6.72 7.72
N LEU A 123 7.37 -5.94 8.53
CA LEU A 123 7.89 -4.72 9.15
C LEU A 123 8.41 -4.95 10.58
N GLY A 124 8.35 -6.17 11.10
CA GLY A 124 8.84 -6.51 12.44
C GLY A 124 8.19 -5.65 13.52
N LEU A 125 6.87 -5.51 13.50
CA LEU A 125 6.14 -4.64 14.42
C LEU A 125 6.15 -5.23 15.84
N SER A 126 6.43 -4.42 16.85
CA SER A 126 6.39 -4.86 18.24
C SER A 126 4.96 -4.97 18.77
N GLU A 127 4.72 -5.85 19.74
CA GLU A 127 3.42 -5.94 20.42
C GLU A 127 3.04 -4.61 21.10
N LEU A 128 4.03 -3.86 21.60
CA LEU A 128 3.81 -2.53 22.16
C LEU A 128 3.24 -1.56 21.12
N PHE A 129 3.84 -1.50 19.93
CA PHE A 129 3.35 -0.68 18.84
C PHE A 129 1.90 -1.05 18.46
N VAL A 130 1.62 -2.35 18.34
CA VAL A 130 0.27 -2.82 17.98
C VAL A 130 -0.74 -2.39 19.03
N ARG A 131 -0.45 -2.57 20.33
CA ARG A 131 -1.34 -2.15 21.41
C ARG A 131 -1.59 -0.65 21.43
N GLU A 132 -0.56 0.16 21.25
CA GLU A 132 -0.69 1.62 21.17
C GLU A 132 -1.55 2.04 19.96
N PHE A 133 -1.38 1.35 18.84
CA PHE A 133 -2.21 1.57 17.67
C PHE A 133 -3.68 1.20 17.92
N GLU A 134 -3.96 0.06 18.56
CA GLU A 134 -5.33 -0.35 18.91
C GLU A 134 -6.01 0.65 19.85
N LEU A 135 -5.28 1.13 20.86
CA LEU A 135 -5.78 2.14 21.81
C LEU A 135 -6.13 3.46 21.11
N SER A 136 -5.27 3.93 20.22
CA SER A 136 -5.49 5.19 19.50
C SER A 136 -6.51 5.11 18.38
N SER A 137 -6.64 3.96 17.72
CA SER A 137 -7.57 3.74 16.61
C SER A 137 -8.94 3.18 17.01
N GLY A 138 -9.08 2.69 18.25
CA GLY A 138 -10.28 2.01 18.73
C GLY A 138 -10.58 0.69 18.00
N THR A 139 -9.62 0.15 17.24
CA THR A 139 -9.80 -1.06 16.42
C THR A 139 -8.96 -2.19 16.99
N LYS A 140 -9.55 -3.39 17.14
CA LYS A 140 -8.80 -4.60 17.52
C LYS A 140 -8.14 -5.23 16.29
N ILE A 141 -6.91 -5.69 16.45
CA ILE A 141 -6.07 -6.32 15.43
C ILE A 141 -5.82 -7.77 15.82
N ASN A 142 -6.16 -8.70 14.94
CA ASN A 142 -5.87 -10.11 15.15
C ASN A 142 -4.37 -10.40 14.92
N ARG A 143 -3.68 -10.95 15.94
CA ARG A 143 -2.24 -11.27 15.88
C ARG A 143 -1.92 -12.47 14.99
N ASP A 144 -2.90 -13.33 14.74
CA ASP A 144 -2.73 -14.53 13.92
C ASP A 144 -2.95 -14.24 12.42
N TYR A 145 -3.79 -13.24 12.11
CA TYR A 145 -4.22 -12.97 10.73
C TYR A 145 -3.94 -11.54 10.26
N ASP A 146 -4.47 -10.54 10.96
CA ASP A 146 -4.42 -9.15 10.48
C ASP A 146 -2.99 -8.62 10.45
N ILE A 147 -2.22 -8.90 11.49
CA ILE A 147 -0.85 -8.40 11.61
C ILE A 147 0.12 -9.06 10.61
N GLN A 148 -0.23 -10.24 10.08
CA GLN A 148 0.57 -10.93 9.08
C GLN A 148 0.31 -10.39 7.66
N ASN A 149 -0.75 -9.60 7.47
CA ASN A 149 -1.09 -9.02 6.19
C ASN A 149 -0.25 -7.76 5.92
N ASP A 150 0.55 -7.78 4.85
CA ASP A 150 1.45 -6.68 4.49
C ASP A 150 0.70 -5.35 4.29
N SER A 151 -0.53 -5.39 3.75
CA SER A 151 -1.35 -4.18 3.56
C SER A 151 -1.81 -3.57 4.89
N ILE A 152 -2.16 -4.40 5.87
CA ILE A 152 -2.58 -3.92 7.19
C ILE A 152 -1.38 -3.33 7.91
N GLN A 153 -0.24 -4.03 7.90
CA GLN A 153 1.01 -3.52 8.48
C GLN A 153 1.39 -2.15 7.90
N LEU A 154 1.48 -2.04 6.58
CA LEU A 154 1.82 -0.78 5.89
C LEU A 154 0.82 0.34 6.22
N LYS A 155 -0.48 0.03 6.28
CA LYS A 155 -1.49 1.01 6.66
C LYS A 155 -1.24 1.58 8.06
N MET A 156 -0.99 0.73 9.05
CA MET A 156 -0.78 1.18 10.43
C MET A 156 0.48 2.01 10.57
N VAL A 157 1.61 1.54 10.02
CA VAL A 157 2.88 2.27 10.16
C VAL A 157 2.83 3.62 9.44
N ILE A 158 2.18 3.70 8.28
CA ILE A 158 2.09 4.98 7.55
C ILE A 158 1.20 5.97 8.28
N LEU A 159 0.11 5.52 8.89
CA LEU A 159 -0.73 6.41 9.71
C LEU A 159 0.09 7.01 10.86
N LYS A 160 0.83 6.19 11.60
CA LYS A 160 1.67 6.66 12.70
C LYS A 160 2.88 7.48 12.24
N LEU A 161 3.50 7.11 11.12
CA LEU A 161 4.58 7.88 10.53
C LEU A 161 4.10 9.28 10.16
N LYS A 162 2.92 9.39 9.52
CA LYS A 162 2.31 10.68 9.17
C LYS A 162 2.01 11.54 10.39
N GLU A 163 1.46 10.95 11.46
CA GLU A 163 1.25 11.66 12.72
C GLU A 163 2.57 12.28 13.21
N PHE A 164 3.67 11.52 13.19
CA PHE A 164 4.96 12.03 13.63
C PHE A 164 5.60 13.05 12.70
N LEU A 165 5.42 12.91 11.38
CA LEU A 165 5.86 13.92 10.41
C LEU A 165 5.06 15.22 10.56
N ALA A 166 3.75 15.13 10.84
CA ALA A 166 2.91 16.30 11.11
C ALA A 166 3.26 16.99 12.43
N GLU A 167 3.79 16.26 13.41
CA GLU A 167 4.41 16.82 14.63
C GLU A 167 5.75 17.53 14.36
N GLY A 168 6.22 17.58 13.10
CA GLY A 168 7.45 18.27 12.70
C GLY A 168 8.72 17.44 12.82
N LYS A 169 8.61 16.12 13.04
CA LYS A 169 9.79 15.24 13.12
C LYS A 169 10.37 14.98 11.74
N SER A 170 11.69 14.78 11.70
CA SER A 170 12.34 14.22 10.50
C SER A 170 11.90 12.77 10.26
N VAL A 171 12.10 12.28 9.03
CA VAL A 171 11.78 10.89 8.66
C VAL A 171 12.51 9.89 9.56
N LYS A 172 13.79 10.14 9.86
CA LYS A 172 14.60 9.31 10.75
C LYS A 172 14.04 9.28 12.17
N GLU A 173 13.69 10.44 12.72
CA GLU A 173 13.10 10.52 14.06
C GLU A 173 11.73 9.85 14.13
N ALA A 174 10.90 10.05 13.10
CA ALA A 174 9.59 9.42 13.00
C ALA A 174 9.71 7.89 12.90
N TYR A 175 10.63 7.40 12.08
CA TYR A 175 10.99 5.99 11.99
C TYR A 175 11.47 5.44 13.35
N SER A 176 12.40 6.14 14.00
CA SER A 176 12.93 5.73 15.30
C SER A 176 11.84 5.66 16.36
N LYS A 177 10.92 6.62 16.37
CA LYS A 177 9.82 6.66 17.33
C LYS A 177 8.82 5.50 17.14
N LEU A 178 8.61 5.01 15.92
CA LEU A 178 7.71 3.87 15.67
C LEU A 178 8.18 2.58 16.34
N TYR A 179 9.49 2.38 16.45
CA TYR A 179 10.06 1.16 17.00
C TYR A 179 10.64 1.34 18.41
N GLY A 180 10.83 2.58 18.86
CA GLY A 180 11.32 2.89 20.20
C GLY A 180 12.65 2.18 20.49
N ASN A 181 12.67 1.39 21.56
CA ASN A 181 13.86 0.67 22.00
C ASN A 181 14.18 -0.58 21.15
N ASN A 182 13.31 -0.98 20.21
CA ASN A 182 13.50 -2.14 19.34
C ASN A 182 14.25 -1.81 18.04
N ILE A 183 15.04 -0.73 18.04
CA ILE A 183 15.91 -0.33 16.93
C ILE A 183 17.37 -0.58 17.30
N SER A 184 18.09 -1.26 16.41
CA SER A 184 19.55 -1.36 16.55
C SER A 184 20.20 -0.02 16.17
N ALA A 185 21.35 0.30 16.78
CA ALA A 185 22.04 1.56 16.54
C ALA A 185 22.39 1.83 15.05
N LYS A 186 22.51 0.77 14.24
CA LYS A 186 22.84 0.83 12.80
C LYS A 186 21.63 0.67 11.89
N GLU A 187 20.43 0.51 12.43
CA GLU A 187 19.26 0.12 11.63
C GLU A 187 18.91 1.17 10.56
N TRP A 188 18.97 2.45 10.93
CA TRP A 188 18.72 3.53 10.00
C TRP A 188 19.76 3.56 8.86
N ASP A 189 21.03 3.38 9.19
CA ASP A 189 22.11 3.37 8.20
C ASP A 189 21.98 2.17 7.25
N THR A 190 21.54 1.01 7.78
CA THR A 190 21.17 -0.16 6.97
C THR A 190 19.99 0.14 6.04
N LEU A 191 18.97 0.85 6.53
CA LEU A 191 17.84 1.28 5.69
C LEU A 191 18.29 2.20 4.57
N GLU A 192 19.11 3.21 4.85
CA GLU A 192 19.65 4.11 3.83
C GLU A 192 20.52 3.36 2.81
N THR A 193 21.31 2.40 3.26
CA THR A 193 22.13 1.55 2.39
C THR A 193 21.26 0.70 1.46
N ASN A 194 20.22 0.06 2.01
CA ASN A 194 19.25 -0.71 1.21
C ASN A 194 18.51 0.19 0.22
N TYR A 195 18.08 1.37 0.67
CA TYR A 195 17.41 2.35 -0.16
C TYR A 195 18.30 2.78 -1.34
N LYS A 196 19.57 3.10 -1.07
CA LYS A 196 20.55 3.44 -2.10
C LYS A 196 20.69 2.31 -3.13
N LYS A 197 20.88 1.07 -2.69
CA LYS A 197 20.99 -0.10 -3.58
C LYS A 197 19.76 -0.24 -4.48
N ILE A 198 18.56 -0.11 -3.91
CA ILE A 198 17.30 -0.18 -4.65
C ILE A 198 17.19 0.97 -5.65
N TYR A 199 17.52 2.19 -5.22
CA TYR A 199 17.45 3.38 -6.07
C TYR A 199 18.41 3.28 -7.27
N GLU A 200 19.64 2.83 -7.03
CA GLU A 200 20.63 2.59 -8.08
C GLU A 200 20.16 1.50 -9.05
N PHE A 201 19.55 0.42 -8.57
CA PHE A 201 18.94 -0.61 -9.43
C PHE A 201 17.87 -0.02 -10.37
N VAL A 202 16.95 0.78 -9.83
CA VAL A 202 15.86 1.37 -10.63
C VAL A 202 16.38 2.41 -11.63
N THR A 203 17.41 3.18 -11.26
CA THR A 203 17.93 4.28 -12.09
C THR A 203 19.02 3.86 -13.09
N SER A 204 19.73 2.77 -12.84
CA SER A 204 20.85 2.30 -13.69
C SER A 204 20.44 1.67 -15.03
N GLY A 205 19.13 1.57 -15.32
CA GLY A 205 18.65 1.38 -16.70
C GLY A 205 18.80 -0.04 -17.27
N SER A 206 19.06 -1.07 -16.48
CA SER A 206 19.13 -2.46 -16.95
C SER A 206 17.80 -3.24 -16.78
N LYS A 207 16.76 -2.79 -17.51
CA LYS A 207 15.56 -3.54 -18.00
C LYS A 207 14.55 -4.15 -17.00
N PRO A 208 13.32 -4.47 -17.44
CA PRO A 208 12.64 -4.16 -18.71
C PRO A 208 11.59 -3.03 -18.62
#